data_AF-A0A9C9G2B7-F1
#
_entry.id   AF-A0A9C9G2B7-F1
#
_cell.length_a   1.000
_cell.length_b   1.000
_cell.length_c   1.000
_cell.angle_alpha   90.00
_cell.angle_beta   90.00
_cell.angle_gamma   90.00
#
_symmetry.space_group_name_H-M   'P 1'
#
loop_
_entity.id
_entity.type
_entity.pdbx_description
1 polymer ?
#
loop_
_entity_poly.entity_id
_entity_poly.type
_entity_poly.pdbx_seq_one_letter_code
_entity_poly.pdbx_strand_id
1 'polypeptide(L)'
;MDLKMFLTVFAAVFVAELGDKTQLATLLFAADGGVSKLTVFTAASLALIVTSAIGVVAGGFLASHMQTKTLNLLAGSGFVIIGL
;
A
#
# COMPACT_ATOMS: atom_id res chain seq x y z
N MET A 1 14.10 -1.44 -16.49
CA MET A 1 12.94 -0.85 -15.79
C MET A 1 12.83 0.59 -16.19
N ASP A 2 11.67 1.05 -16.64
CA ASP A 2 11.45 2.47 -16.92
C ASP A 2 11.47 3.26 -15.62
N LEU A 3 12.52 4.06 -15.39
CA LEU A 3 12.65 4.91 -14.21
C LEU A 3 11.42 5.83 -14.04
N LYS A 4 10.82 6.25 -15.15
CA LYS A 4 9.57 7.00 -15.17
C LYS A 4 8.43 6.23 -14.51
N MET A 5 8.23 4.96 -14.86
CA MET A 5 7.17 4.13 -14.25
C MET A 5 7.40 3.93 -12.76
N PHE A 6 8.66 3.67 -12.35
CA PHE A 6 9.01 3.55 -10.94
C PHE A 6 8.65 4.82 -10.16
N LEU A 7 9.06 6.00 -10.64
CA LEU A 7 8.77 7.27 -9.99
C LEU A 7 7.28 7.59 -9.96
N THR A 8 6.54 7.28 -11.02
CA THR A 8 5.08 7.47 -11.06
C THR A 8 4.39 6.62 -10.01
N VAL A 9 4.72 5.32 -9.92
CA VAL A 9 4.12 4.42 -8.92
C VAL A 9 4.53 4.85 -7.51
N PHE A 10 5.81 5.15 -7.29
CA PHE A 10 6.29 5.64 -5.99
C PHE A 10 5.54 6.89 -5.56
N ALA A 11 5.46 7.92 -6.41
CA ALA A 11 4.79 9.17 -6.06
C ALA A 11 3.30 8.96 -5.82
N ALA A 12 2.62 8.16 -6.64
CA ALA A 12 1.20 7.87 -6.48
C ALA A 12 0.91 7.15 -5.15
N VAL A 13 1.66 6.09 -4.85
CA VAL A 13 1.50 5.32 -3.60
C VAL A 13 1.90 6.18 -2.39
N PHE A 14 3.01 6.91 -2.48
CA PHE A 14 3.45 7.80 -1.40
C PHE A 14 2.38 8.82 -1.04
N VAL A 15 1.81 9.51 -2.04
CA VAL A 15 0.74 10.49 -1.82
C VAL A 15 -0.53 9.83 -1.30
N ALA A 16 -0.90 8.65 -1.80
CA ALA A 16 -2.09 7.92 -1.37
C ALA A 16 -2.00 7.44 0.10
N GLU A 17 -0.81 7.07 0.55
CA GLU A 17 -0.56 6.57 1.90
C GLU A 17 -0.32 7.69 2.93
N LEU A 18 0.01 8.92 2.50
CA LEU A 18 0.28 10.03 3.40
C LEU A 18 -0.94 10.36 4.29
N GLY A 19 -0.75 10.23 5.60
CA GLY A 19 -1.78 10.53 6.58
C GLY A 19 -2.81 9.42 6.77
N ASP A 20 -2.56 8.20 6.26
CA ASP A 20 -3.40 7.05 6.57
C ASP A 20 -3.35 6.68 8.07
N LYS A 21 -4.39 5.98 8.52
CA LYS A 21 -4.55 5.45 9.88
C LYS A 21 -3.35 4.60 10.30
N THR A 22 -2.73 3.86 9.38
CA THR A 22 -1.50 3.09 9.66
C THR A 22 -0.33 3.98 10.05
N GLN A 23 -0.18 5.16 9.44
CA GLN A 23 0.87 6.12 9.79
C GLN A 23 0.61 6.78 11.15
N LEU A 24 -0.65 7.12 11.46
CA LEU A 24 -1.02 7.60 12.79
C LEU A 24 -0.75 6.55 13.88
N ALA A 25 -1.09 5.29 13.64
CA ALA A 25 -0.77 4.19 14.56
C ALA A 25 0.75 4.03 14.75
N THR A 26 1.51 4.09 13.65
CA THR A 26 2.98 4.03 13.70
C THR A 26 3.57 5.18 14.51
N LEU A 27 3.03 6.39 14.37
CA LEU A 27 3.43 7.57 15.15
C LEU A 27 3.15 7.36 16.64
N LEU A 28 1.95 6.86 16.99
CA LEU A 28 1.60 6.56 18.38
C LEU A 28 2.51 5.50 19.00
N PHE A 29 2.81 4.41 18.28
CA PHE A 29 3.76 3.40 18.75
C PHE A 29 5.19 3.94 18.89
N ALA A 30 5.62 4.83 18.00
CA ALA A 30 6.94 5.45 18.09
C ALA A 30 7.03 6.50 19.22
N ALA A 31 5.91 7.05 19.66
CA ALA A 31 5.82 7.99 20.77
C ALA A 31 5.77 7.29 22.15
N ASP A 32 5.47 5.99 22.19
CA ASP A 32 5.52 5.19 23.41
C ASP A 32 6.97 5.00 23.87
N GLY A 33 7.28 5.51 25.07
CA GLY A 33 8.62 5.43 25.67
C GLY A 33 9.07 4.01 26.03
N GLY A 34 8.15 3.03 26.07
CA GLY A 34 8.45 1.63 26.32
C GLY A 34 8.90 0.84 25.08
N VAL A 35 8.80 1.41 23.88
CA VAL A 35 9.06 0.69 22.62
C VAL A 35 10.24 1.32 21.86
N SER A 36 11.14 0.47 21.35
CA SER A 36 12.25 0.94 20.51
C SER A 36 11.75 1.48 19.18
N LYS A 37 12.14 2.71 18.84
CA LYS A 37 11.83 3.36 17.56
C LYS A 37 12.26 2.53 16.35
N LEU A 38 13.39 1.82 16.45
CA LEU A 38 13.86 0.93 15.39
C LEU A 38 12.95 -0.29 15.21
N THR A 39 12.39 -0.82 16.30
CA THR A 39 11.42 -1.91 16.25
C THR A 39 10.14 -1.46 15.58
N VAL A 40 9.63 -0.27 15.92
CA VAL A 40 8.43 0.30 15.27
C VAL A 40 8.69 0.52 13.77
N PHE A 41 9.82 1.13 13.42
CA PHE A 41 10.19 1.38 12.02
C PHE A 41 10.29 0.08 11.21
N THR A 42 11.00 -0.92 11.73
CA THR A 42 11.20 -2.20 11.02
C THR A 42 9.90 -2.97 10.90
N ALA A 43 9.07 -3.03 11.94
CA ALA A 43 7.78 -3.70 11.92
C ALA A 43 6.81 -3.05 10.92
N ALA A 44 6.65 -1.72 10.97
CA ALA A 44 5.77 -0.98 10.06
C ALA A 44 6.26 -1.10 8.60
N SER A 45 7.57 -0.98 8.36
CA SER A 45 8.15 -1.14 7.02
C SER A 45 7.94 -2.55 6.47
N LEU A 46 8.17 -3.59 7.27
CA LEU A 46 7.94 -4.97 6.85
C LEU A 46 6.47 -5.22 6.55
N ALA A 47 5.56 -4.71 7.38
CA ALA A 47 4.13 -4.82 7.14
C ALA A 47 3.77 -4.22 5.76
N LEU A 48 4.24 -3.00 5.46
CA LEU A 48 3.99 -2.34 4.17
C LEU A 48 4.57 -3.11 2.98
N ILE A 49 5.79 -3.65 3.11
CA ILE A 49 6.42 -4.45 2.06
C ILE A 49 5.62 -5.71 1.79
N VAL A 50 5.21 -6.42 2.85
CA VAL A 50 4.46 -7.68 2.74
C VAL A 50 3.07 -7.45 2.16
N THR A 51 2.33 -6.45 2.63
CA THR A 51 0.99 -6.14 2.09
C THR A 51 1.06 -5.71 0.64
N SER A 52 2.05 -4.89 0.27
CA SER A 52 2.30 -4.49 -1.11
C SER A 52 2.66 -5.68 -1.99
N ALA A 53 3.51 -6.59 -1.51
CA ALA A 53 3.89 -7.79 -2.25
C ALA A 53 2.67 -8.70 -2.50
N ILE A 54 1.82 -8.91 -1.49
CA ILE A 54 0.56 -9.65 -1.63
C ILE A 54 -0.33 -8.98 -2.68
N GLY A 55 -0.51 -7.66 -2.61
CA GLY A 55 -1.32 -6.89 -3.55
C GLY A 55 -0.83 -7.01 -5.00
N VAL A 56 0.49 -6.93 -5.22
CA VAL A 56 1.09 -7.06 -6.55
C VAL A 56 0.92 -8.49 -7.10
N VAL A 57 1.16 -9.52 -6.28
CA VAL A 57 1.00 -10.92 -6.69
C VAL A 57 -0.47 -11.23 -7.00
N ALA A 58 -1.39 -10.82 -6.13
CA ALA A 58 -2.82 -11.01 -6.35
C ALA A 58 -3.32 -10.24 -7.58
N GLY A 59 -2.88 -8.99 -7.76
CA GLY A 59 -3.20 -8.18 -8.93
C GLY A 59 -2.70 -8.81 -10.23
N GLY A 60 -1.46 -9.33 -10.22
CA GLY A 60 -0.89 -10.05 -11.36
C GLY A 60 -1.65 -11.34 -11.69
N PHE A 61 -2.06 -12.10 -10.66
CA PHE A 61 -2.86 -13.30 -10.83
C PHE A 61 -4.26 -13.00 -11.39
N LEU A 62 -4.92 -11.96 -10.90
CA LEU A 62 -6.23 -11.55 -11.42
C LEU A 62 -6.13 -11.03 -12.86
N ALA A 63 -5.08 -10.26 -13.17
CA ALA A 63 -4.84 -9.76 -14.51
C ALA A 63 -4.55 -10.87 -15.54
N SER A 64 -4.04 -12.03 -15.12
CA SER A 64 -3.81 -13.17 -16.01
C SER A 64 -5.07 -14.00 -16.30
N HIS A 65 -6.09 -13.92 -15.43
CA HIS A 65 -7.35 -14.66 -15.57
C HIS A 65 -8.53 -13.80 -16.08
N MET A 66 -8.40 -12.47 -16.04
CA MET A 66 -9.49 -11.55 -16.39
C MET A 66 -9.06 -10.52 -17.43
N GLN A 67 -10.02 -10.09 -18.26
CA GLN A 67 -9.80 -9.00 -19.20
C GLN A 67 -9.54 -7.69 -18.42
N THR A 68 -8.52 -6.93 -18.82
CA THR A 68 -8.08 -5.68 -18.14
C THR A 68 -9.21 -4.67 -17.90
N LYS A 69 -10.19 -4.60 -18.80
CA LYS A 69 -11.37 -3.72 -18.64
C LYS A 69 -12.19 -4.07 -17.41
N THR A 70 -12.44 -5.36 -17.17
CA THR A 70 -13.18 -5.86 -16.01
C THR A 70 -12.39 -5.61 -14.73
N LEU A 71 -11.08 -5.80 -14.77
CA LEU A 71 -10.19 -5.56 -13.63
C LEU A 71 -10.22 -4.09 -13.20
N ASN A 72 -10.11 -3.16 -14.16
CA ASN A 72 -10.16 -1.72 -13.88
C ASN A 72 -11.52 -1.28 -13.34
N LEU A 73 -12.62 -1.83 -13.87
CA LEU A 73 -13.96 -1.54 -13.38
C LEU A 73 -14.12 -2.03 -11.93
N LEU A 74 -13.72 -3.27 -11.64
CA LEU A 74 -13.79 -3.84 -10.30
C LEU A 74 -12.92 -3.08 -9.29
N ALA A 75 -11.69 -2.74 -9.66
CA ALA A 75 -10.79 -1.97 -8.80
C ALA A 75 -11.35 -0.57 -8.51
N GLY A 76 -11.86 0.13 -9.53
CA GLY A 76 -12.47 1.45 -9.37
C GLY A 76 -13.75 1.41 -8.52
N SER A 77 -14.66 0.46 -8.79
CA SER A 77 -15.88 0.29 -8.00
C SER A 77 -15.56 -0.10 -6.55
N GLY A 78 -14.61 -1.01 -6.33
CA GLY A 78 -14.17 -1.40 -5.00
C GLY A 78 -13.58 -0.23 -4.21
N PHE A 79 -12.77 0.60 -4.86
CA PHE A 79 -12.21 1.81 -4.25
C PHE A 79 -13.30 2.78 -3.79
N VAL A 80 -14.31 3.04 -4.63
CA VAL A 80 -15.44 3.91 -4.26
C VAL A 80 -16.26 3.31 -3.11
N ILE A 81 -16.55 2.01 -3.15
CA ILE A 81 -17.35 1.35 -2.11
C ILE A 81 -16.64 1.36 -0.75
N ILE A 82 -15.32 1.11 -0.72
CA ILE A 82 -14.54 1.13 0.52
C ILE A 82 -14.35 2.55 1.04
N GLY A 83 -14.26 3.53 0.12
CA GLY A 83 -14.05 4.94 0.46
C GLY A 83 -15.31 5.70 0.90
N LEU A 84 -16.51 5.15 0.65
CA LEU A 84 -17.80 5.72 1.06
C LEU A 84 -18.16 5.31 2.49
#